data_AF-A0A3A9YIZ2-F1
#
_entry.id   AF-A0A3A9YIZ2-F1
#
_cell.length_a   1.000
_cell.length_b   1.000
_cell.length_c   1.000
_cell.angle_alpha   90.00
_cell.angle_beta   90.00
_cell.angle_gamma   90.00
#
_symmetry.space_group_name_H-M   'P 1'
#
loop_
_entity.id
_entity.type
_entity.pdbx_description
1 polymer ?
#
loop_
_entity_poly.entity_id
_entity_poly.type
_entity_poly.pdbx_seq_one_letter_code
_entity_poly.pdbx_strand_id
1 'polypeptide(L)'
;MEDDRRVAQELAERFRRALREALLEDPERYGLREAALAGGARLISILDELRQPDPTALRHLADQTSVDPTDEFVRRFVDDVSGDGRLIVDAAVRRATRHVAECLTTTGGPLADPTHPQRVSGEVFCALYQLFFGELVGEFVHILIAENIKLTLPALMLLDPTDIVAGFVADQVVKVLPDPCAAAATRSHEPPRLADVARDLLGPVSKCV
;
A
#
# COMPACT_ATOMS: atom_id res chain seq x y z
N MET A 1 22.53 22.63 10.02
CA MET A 1 21.30 22.53 9.20
C MET A 1 21.57 22.11 7.76
N GLU A 2 22.35 22.85 6.96
CA GLU A 2 22.61 22.46 5.56
C GLU A 2 23.55 21.25 5.43
N ASP A 3 24.54 21.15 6.33
CA ASP A 3 25.46 20.01 6.41
C ASP A 3 24.75 18.72 6.87
N ASP A 4 23.88 18.83 7.89
CA ASP A 4 23.08 17.70 8.40
C ASP A 4 22.14 17.13 7.33
N ARG A 5 21.51 18.00 6.52
CA ARG A 5 20.64 17.59 5.42
C ARG A 5 21.41 16.87 4.30
N ARG A 6 22.63 17.34 3.98
CA ARG A 6 23.50 16.68 2.99
C ARG A 6 23.91 15.29 3.46
N VAL A 7 24.33 15.16 4.73
CA VAL A 7 24.69 13.87 5.33
C VAL A 7 23.49 12.91 5.33
N ALA A 8 22.29 13.39 5.66
CA ALA A 8 21.08 12.57 5.61
C ALA A 8 20.75 12.08 4.18
N GLN A 9 20.96 12.92 3.16
CA GLN A 9 20.76 12.54 1.75
C GLN A 9 21.75 11.47 1.28
N GLU A 10 23.04 11.60 1.61
CA GLU A 10 24.05 10.61 1.25
C GLU A 10 23.78 9.26 1.92
N LEU A 11 23.34 9.29 3.18
CA LEU A 11 22.98 8.10 3.93
C LEU A 11 21.73 7.42 3.33
N ALA A 12 20.71 8.21 2.97
CA ALA A 12 19.50 7.72 2.31
C ALA A 12 19.82 6.99 1.01
N GLU A 13 20.66 7.58 0.17
CA GLU A 13 21.06 6.99 -1.10
C GLU A 13 21.86 5.69 -0.91
N ARG A 14 22.74 5.65 0.10
CA ARG A 14 23.47 4.43 0.46
C ARG A 14 22.55 3.33 0.95
N PHE A 15 21.58 3.63 1.82
CA PHE A 15 20.58 2.66 2.27
C PHE A 15 19.73 2.15 1.11
N ARG A 16 19.24 3.05 0.25
CA ARG A 16 18.45 2.69 -0.94
C ARG A 16 19.21 1.74 -1.86
N ARG A 17 20.50 2.00 -2.09
CA ARG A 17 21.36 1.13 -2.91
C ARG A 17 21.56 -0.25 -2.28
N ALA A 18 21.89 -0.30 -0.99
CA ALA A 18 22.09 -1.55 -0.28
C ALA A 18 20.80 -2.39 -0.22
N LEU A 19 19.65 -1.74 0.04
CA LEU A 19 18.35 -2.41 0.03
C LEU A 19 18.02 -2.96 -1.36
N ARG A 20 18.25 -2.17 -2.42
CA ARG A 20 18.06 -2.63 -3.80
C ARG A 20 18.95 -3.83 -4.12
N GLU A 21 20.23 -3.79 -3.77
CA GLU A 21 21.16 -4.90 -4.03
C GLU A 21 20.73 -6.17 -3.28
N ALA A 22 20.36 -6.05 -2.00
CA ALA A 22 19.90 -7.17 -1.20
C ALA A 22 18.61 -7.81 -1.75
N LEU A 23 17.65 -7.00 -2.21
CA LEU A 23 16.40 -7.48 -2.81
C LEU A 23 16.59 -8.05 -4.23
N LEU A 24 17.61 -7.59 -4.97
CA LEU A 24 17.94 -8.17 -6.28
C LEU A 24 18.65 -9.53 -6.15
N GLU A 25 19.46 -9.69 -5.10
CA GLU A 25 20.14 -10.95 -4.79
C GLU A 25 19.15 -12.01 -4.29
N ASP A 26 18.24 -11.61 -3.38
CA ASP A 26 17.21 -12.48 -2.82
C ASP A 26 15.89 -11.69 -2.69
N PRO A 27 14.96 -11.83 -3.66
CA PRO A 27 13.67 -11.13 -3.62
C PRO A 27 12.74 -11.55 -2.48
N GLU A 28 12.96 -12.73 -1.90
CA GLU A 28 12.18 -13.23 -0.76
C GLU A 28 12.80 -12.83 0.58
N ARG A 29 13.97 -12.18 0.54
CA ARG A 29 14.64 -11.65 1.72
C ARG A 29 13.69 -10.70 2.44
N TYR A 30 13.53 -10.94 3.73
CA TYR A 30 12.63 -10.21 4.64
C TYR A 30 11.12 -10.45 4.44
N GLY A 31 10.70 -11.31 3.49
CA GLY A 31 9.29 -11.62 3.26
C GLY A 31 8.44 -10.46 2.71
N LEU A 32 9.08 -9.37 2.26
CA LEU A 32 8.38 -8.17 1.79
C LEU A 32 7.45 -8.48 0.61
N ARG A 33 7.95 -9.26 -0.35
CA ARG A 33 7.22 -9.60 -1.57
C ARG A 33 5.98 -10.44 -1.26
N GLU A 34 6.13 -11.49 -0.46
CA GLU A 34 5.02 -12.36 -0.04
C GLU A 34 3.95 -11.56 0.72
N ALA A 35 4.35 -10.76 1.71
CA ALA A 35 3.43 -9.97 2.50
C ALA A 35 2.71 -8.90 1.67
N ALA A 36 3.42 -8.20 0.78
CA ALA A 36 2.83 -7.21 -0.11
C ALA A 36 1.83 -7.84 -1.10
N LEU A 37 2.14 -9.01 -1.66
CA LEU A 37 1.24 -9.73 -2.55
C LEU A 37 -0.01 -10.22 -1.81
N ALA A 38 0.17 -10.82 -0.63
CA ALA A 38 -0.93 -11.36 0.15
C ALA A 38 -1.85 -10.23 0.69
N GLY A 39 -1.27 -9.20 1.29
CA GLY A 39 -2.00 -8.03 1.80
C GLY A 39 -2.67 -7.25 0.67
N GLY A 40 -1.95 -7.00 -0.43
CA GLY A 40 -2.49 -6.32 -1.60
C GLY A 40 -3.67 -7.06 -2.24
N ALA A 41 -3.61 -8.39 -2.35
CA ALA A 41 -4.70 -9.20 -2.89
C ALA A 41 -5.97 -9.11 -2.02
N ARG A 42 -5.82 -9.15 -0.70
CA ARG A 42 -6.94 -9.00 0.25
C ARG A 42 -7.50 -7.58 0.21
N LEU A 43 -6.64 -6.56 0.14
CA LEU A 43 -7.06 -5.17 -0.03
C LEU A 43 -7.89 -4.98 -1.30
N ILE A 44 -7.41 -5.46 -2.45
CA ILE A 44 -8.14 -5.39 -3.73
C ILE A 44 -9.53 -6.03 -3.57
N SER A 45 -9.59 -7.20 -2.93
CA SER A 45 -10.84 -7.94 -2.76
C SER A 45 -11.86 -7.15 -1.93
N ILE A 46 -11.45 -6.56 -0.82
CA ILE A 46 -12.33 -5.75 0.02
C ILE A 46 -12.73 -4.44 -0.67
N LEU A 47 -11.78 -3.77 -1.32
CA LEU A 47 -12.10 -2.55 -2.06
C LEU A 47 -13.07 -2.82 -3.21
N ASP A 48 -12.97 -3.97 -3.90
CA ASP A 48 -13.94 -4.38 -4.91
C ASP A 48 -15.32 -4.71 -4.29
N GLU A 49 -15.33 -5.35 -3.12
CA GLU A 49 -16.55 -5.58 -2.36
C GLU A 49 -17.26 -4.28 -1.96
N LEU A 50 -16.51 -3.28 -1.50
CA LEU A 50 -17.03 -1.94 -1.14
C LEU A 50 -17.61 -1.17 -2.34
N ARG A 51 -17.36 -1.62 -3.58
CA ARG A 51 -18.00 -1.06 -4.79
C ARG A 51 -19.37 -1.65 -5.05
N GLN A 52 -19.69 -2.78 -4.43
CA GLN A 52 -20.96 -3.47 -4.62
C GLN A 52 -22.11 -2.74 -3.88
N PRO A 53 -23.37 -2.94 -4.29
CA PRO A 53 -24.52 -2.27 -3.66
C PRO A 53 -24.76 -2.63 -2.19
N ASP A 54 -24.31 -3.80 -1.73
CA ASP A 54 -24.50 -4.30 -0.36
C ASP A 54 -23.24 -5.06 0.10
N PRO A 55 -22.18 -4.34 0.52
CA PRO A 55 -20.92 -4.93 0.95
C PRO A 55 -21.08 -5.68 2.28
N THR A 56 -20.64 -6.93 2.35
CA THR A 56 -20.64 -7.73 3.59
C THR A 56 -19.81 -7.07 4.68
N ALA A 57 -18.69 -6.43 4.31
CA ALA A 57 -17.83 -5.66 5.21
C ALA A 57 -18.60 -4.60 6.02
N LEU A 58 -19.72 -4.08 5.50
CA LEU A 58 -20.53 -3.05 6.16
C LEU A 58 -21.78 -3.58 6.86
N ARG A 59 -22.09 -4.87 6.69
CA ARG A 59 -23.28 -5.46 7.31
C ARG A 59 -23.14 -5.50 8.83
N HIS A 60 -24.25 -5.24 9.51
CA HIS A 60 -24.37 -5.30 10.97
C HIS A 60 -23.45 -4.33 11.73
N LEU A 61 -22.89 -3.31 11.08
CA LEU A 61 -22.12 -2.27 11.79
C LEU A 61 -23.00 -1.49 12.77
N ALA A 62 -24.24 -1.17 12.38
CA ALA A 62 -25.21 -0.45 13.21
C ALA A 62 -25.90 -1.32 14.29
N ASP A 63 -25.79 -2.64 14.19
CA ASP A 63 -26.45 -3.57 15.13
C ASP A 63 -25.66 -3.68 16.45
N GLN A 64 -24.40 -3.23 16.45
CA GLN A 64 -23.55 -3.25 17.63
C GLN A 64 -23.74 -1.99 18.47
N THR A 65 -24.42 -2.12 19.61
CA THR A 65 -24.80 -0.98 20.47
C THR A 65 -23.65 -0.44 21.33
N SER A 66 -22.51 -1.13 21.39
CA SER A 66 -21.41 -0.84 22.33
C SER A 66 -20.11 -0.37 21.69
N VAL A 67 -20.02 -0.35 20.35
CA VAL A 67 -18.81 0.05 19.62
C VAL A 67 -19.23 1.05 18.55
N ASP A 68 -18.44 2.10 18.34
CA ASP A 68 -18.68 3.04 17.25
C ASP A 68 -18.61 2.29 15.90
N PRO A 69 -19.59 2.44 14.99
CA PRO A 69 -19.59 1.76 13.70
C PRO A 69 -18.30 1.96 12.88
N THR A 70 -17.65 3.11 13.04
CA THR A 70 -16.38 3.43 12.40
C THR A 70 -15.24 2.60 12.96
N ASP A 71 -15.13 2.53 14.28
CA ASP A 71 -14.10 1.74 14.95
C ASP A 71 -14.24 0.25 14.64
N GLU A 72 -15.49 -0.25 14.61
CA GLU A 72 -15.77 -1.63 14.23
C GLU A 72 -15.42 -1.90 12.76
N PHE A 73 -15.72 -0.96 11.84
CA PHE A 73 -15.30 -1.07 10.45
C PHE A 73 -13.78 -1.12 10.33
N VAL A 74 -13.06 -0.18 10.96
CA VAL A 74 -11.59 -0.13 10.92
C VAL A 74 -11.00 -1.43 11.44
N ARG A 75 -11.53 -1.95 12.56
CA ARG A 75 -11.07 -3.22 13.14
C ARG A 75 -11.24 -4.38 12.16
N ARG A 76 -12.44 -4.59 11.60
CA ARG A 76 -12.70 -5.67 10.63
C ARG A 76 -11.85 -5.52 9.37
N PHE A 77 -11.76 -4.30 8.84
CA PHE A 77 -10.95 -4.01 7.65
C PHE A 77 -9.47 -4.34 7.89
N VAL A 78 -8.93 -3.99 9.06
CA VAL A 78 -7.56 -4.33 9.44
C VAL A 78 -7.37 -5.84 9.53
N ASP A 79 -8.28 -6.55 10.19
CA ASP A 79 -8.22 -8.00 10.35
C ASP A 79 -8.26 -8.71 8.98
N ASP A 80 -9.21 -8.33 8.12
CA ASP A 80 -9.44 -8.97 6.81
C ASP A 80 -8.29 -8.71 5.81
N VAL A 81 -7.67 -7.53 5.80
CA VAL A 81 -6.55 -7.24 4.88
C VAL A 81 -5.22 -7.73 5.43
N SER A 82 -4.99 -7.62 6.73
CA SER A 82 -3.68 -7.92 7.32
C SER A 82 -3.44 -9.41 7.53
N GLY A 83 -4.50 -10.16 7.84
CA GLY A 83 -4.42 -11.59 8.15
C GLY A 83 -3.60 -11.90 9.42
N ASP A 84 -3.36 -13.21 9.63
CA ASP A 84 -2.75 -13.78 10.85
C ASP A 84 -1.22 -13.79 10.86
N GLY A 85 -0.60 -12.97 10.02
CA GLY A 85 0.86 -12.90 9.88
C GLY A 85 1.57 -12.57 11.20
N ARG A 86 2.78 -13.11 11.37
CA ARG A 86 3.61 -12.97 12.59
C ARG A 86 4.99 -12.36 12.33
N LEU A 87 5.28 -12.00 11.08
CA LEU A 87 6.54 -11.37 10.68
C LEU A 87 6.49 -9.87 10.95
N ILE A 88 7.67 -9.26 10.96
CA ILE A 88 7.83 -7.81 11.12
C ILE A 88 7.12 -7.05 9.98
N VAL A 89 7.18 -7.57 8.76
CA VAL A 89 6.49 -6.98 7.62
C VAL A 89 4.96 -7.02 7.78
N ASP A 90 4.41 -7.99 8.51
CA ASP A 90 2.96 -8.04 8.77
C ASP A 90 2.51 -6.89 9.67
N ALA A 91 3.40 -6.38 10.54
CA ALA A 91 3.13 -5.15 11.29
C ALA A 91 3.07 -3.92 10.38
N ALA A 92 3.94 -3.85 9.36
CA ALA A 92 3.90 -2.80 8.34
C ALA A 92 2.61 -2.89 7.51
N VAL A 93 2.17 -4.11 7.14
CA VAL A 93 0.88 -4.33 6.47
C VAL A 93 -0.27 -3.83 7.34
N ARG A 94 -0.33 -4.21 8.63
CA ARG A 94 -1.39 -3.77 9.55
C ARG A 94 -1.49 -2.25 9.65
N ARG A 95 -0.34 -1.59 9.72
CA ARG A 95 -0.26 -0.12 9.82
C ARG A 95 -0.71 0.56 8.53
N ALA A 96 -0.22 0.10 7.39
CA ALA A 96 -0.66 0.59 6.07
C ALA A 96 -2.16 0.40 5.86
N THR A 97 -2.68 -0.77 6.19
CA THR A 97 -4.11 -1.08 6.13
C THR A 97 -4.94 -0.19 7.04
N ARG A 98 -4.49 0.05 8.26
CA ARG A 98 -5.18 0.95 9.19
C ARG A 98 -5.26 2.37 8.64
N HIS A 99 -4.17 2.88 8.07
CA HIS A 99 -4.15 4.20 7.43
C HIS A 99 -5.18 4.28 6.29
N VAL A 100 -5.25 3.26 5.44
CA VAL A 100 -6.28 3.17 4.39
C VAL A 100 -7.70 3.20 4.96
N ALA A 101 -7.95 2.45 6.04
CA ALA A 101 -9.26 2.44 6.70
C ALA A 101 -9.62 3.81 7.28
N GLU A 102 -8.66 4.49 7.90
CA GLU A 102 -8.83 5.85 8.44
C GLU A 102 -9.08 6.88 7.33
N CYS A 103 -8.46 6.74 6.15
CA CYS A 103 -8.77 7.58 4.99
C CYS A 103 -10.18 7.33 4.45
N LEU A 104 -10.66 6.09 4.49
CA LEU A 104 -12.03 5.77 4.08
C LEU A 104 -13.07 6.42 4.99
N THR A 105 -12.81 6.47 6.29
CA THR A 105 -13.75 6.93 7.32
C THR A 105 -13.58 8.38 7.76
N THR A 106 -12.49 9.03 7.35
CA THR A 106 -12.26 10.46 7.59
C THR A 106 -13.41 11.31 7.05
N THR A 107 -13.66 12.46 7.67
CA THR A 107 -14.65 13.45 7.20
C THR A 107 -14.50 13.75 5.71
N GLY A 108 -15.54 13.48 4.93
CA GLY A 108 -15.55 13.64 3.46
C GLY A 108 -15.04 12.43 2.68
N GLY A 109 -14.59 11.38 3.38
CA GLY A 109 -14.28 10.08 2.81
C GLY A 109 -15.53 9.27 2.45
N PRO A 110 -15.40 8.22 1.62
CA PRO A 110 -16.53 7.42 1.14
C PRO A 110 -17.34 6.75 2.25
N LEU A 111 -16.71 6.48 3.39
CA LEU A 111 -17.30 5.80 4.54
C LEU A 111 -17.33 6.70 5.79
N ALA A 112 -17.39 8.03 5.60
CA ALA A 112 -17.52 8.98 6.70
C ALA A 112 -18.81 8.74 7.53
N ASP A 113 -19.85 8.19 6.90
CA ASP A 113 -20.98 7.56 7.57
C ASP A 113 -21.07 6.10 7.10
N PRO A 114 -20.54 5.12 7.87
CA PRO A 114 -20.59 3.70 7.51
C PRO A 114 -22.02 3.15 7.39
N THR A 115 -23.03 3.84 7.95
CA THR A 115 -24.45 3.45 7.83
C THR A 115 -25.10 3.95 6.54
N HIS A 116 -24.50 4.95 5.88
CA HIS A 116 -24.89 5.46 4.57
C HIS A 116 -23.66 5.59 3.65
N PRO A 117 -23.02 4.46 3.30
CA PRO A 117 -21.76 4.47 2.59
C PRO A 117 -21.91 5.03 1.17
N GLN A 118 -20.95 5.85 0.77
CA GLN A 118 -20.78 6.22 -0.64
C GLN A 118 -19.99 5.13 -1.37
N ARG A 119 -20.29 4.93 -2.65
CA ARG A 119 -19.56 3.96 -3.45
C ARG A 119 -18.11 4.40 -3.67
N VAL A 120 -17.20 3.47 -3.50
CA VAL A 120 -15.79 3.65 -3.88
C VAL A 120 -15.70 3.77 -5.40
N SER A 121 -15.19 4.89 -5.91
CA SER A 121 -14.94 5.06 -7.34
C SER A 121 -13.65 4.33 -7.76
N GLY A 122 -13.43 4.15 -9.07
CA GLY A 122 -12.16 3.62 -9.56
C GLY A 122 -10.95 4.50 -9.19
N GLU A 123 -11.13 5.82 -9.16
CA GLU A 123 -10.09 6.77 -8.77
C GLU A 123 -9.75 6.65 -7.27
N VAL A 124 -10.77 6.53 -6.42
CA VAL A 124 -10.57 6.32 -4.97
C VAL A 124 -9.90 4.96 -4.72
N PHE A 125 -10.34 3.91 -5.41
CA PHE A 125 -9.68 2.60 -5.35
C PHE A 125 -8.18 2.73 -5.64
N CYS A 126 -7.83 3.43 -6.71
CA CYS A 126 -6.45 3.64 -7.14
C CYS A 126 -5.63 4.40 -6.11
N ALA A 127 -6.17 5.49 -5.58
CA ALA A 127 -5.52 6.29 -4.56
C ALA A 127 -5.26 5.47 -3.28
N LEU A 128 -6.24 4.66 -2.84
CA LEU A 128 -6.11 3.83 -1.64
C LEU A 128 -5.12 2.69 -1.83
N TYR A 129 -5.09 2.07 -3.01
CA TYR A 129 -4.11 1.03 -3.32
C TYR A 129 -2.69 1.60 -3.38
N GLN A 130 -2.50 2.76 -4.02
CA GLN A 130 -1.19 3.43 -4.03
C GLN A 130 -0.76 3.85 -2.62
N LEU A 131 -1.69 4.39 -1.82
CA LEU A 131 -1.45 4.74 -0.41
C LEU A 131 -0.98 3.51 0.38
N PHE A 132 -1.70 2.38 0.28
CA PHE A 132 -1.31 1.13 0.94
C PHE A 132 0.12 0.71 0.61
N PHE A 133 0.48 0.69 -0.67
CA PHE A 133 1.83 0.28 -1.09
C PHE A 133 2.90 1.26 -0.61
N GLY A 134 2.61 2.57 -0.66
CA GLY A 134 3.47 3.61 -0.13
C GLY A 134 3.75 3.42 1.36
N GLU A 135 2.69 3.30 2.15
CA GLU A 135 2.76 3.11 3.60
C GLU A 135 3.47 1.80 3.95
N LEU A 136 3.16 0.69 3.27
CA LEU A 136 3.79 -0.60 3.52
C LEU A 136 5.32 -0.54 3.31
N VAL A 137 5.75 0.02 2.17
CA VAL A 137 7.18 0.13 1.86
C VAL A 137 7.86 1.13 2.79
N GLY A 138 7.20 2.25 3.09
CA GLY A 138 7.71 3.25 4.03
C GLY A 138 7.95 2.68 5.43
N GLU A 139 6.94 2.02 5.99
CA GLU A 139 7.02 1.36 7.30
C GLU A 139 8.05 0.23 7.32
N PHE A 140 8.13 -0.58 6.25
CA PHE A 140 9.16 -1.61 6.15
C PHE A 140 10.57 -1.02 6.15
N VAL A 141 10.82 0.04 5.38
CA VAL A 141 12.10 0.75 5.34
C VAL A 141 12.42 1.33 6.71
N HIS A 142 11.43 1.95 7.35
CA HIS A 142 11.57 2.51 8.68
C HIS A 142 11.99 1.44 9.69
N ILE A 143 11.33 0.28 9.70
CA ILE A 143 11.69 -0.83 10.59
C ILE A 143 13.08 -1.38 10.26
N LEU A 144 13.42 -1.58 9.00
CA LEU A 144 14.76 -2.07 8.61
C LEU A 144 15.87 -1.13 9.07
N ILE A 145 15.66 0.19 8.92
CA ILE A 145 16.59 1.22 9.37
C ILE A 145 16.69 1.18 10.90
N ALA A 146 15.57 1.18 11.60
CA ALA A 146 15.53 1.11 13.05
C ALA A 146 16.22 -0.14 13.61
N GLU A 147 16.11 -1.30 12.95
CA GLU A 147 16.77 -2.53 13.40
C GLU A 147 18.26 -2.58 12.99
N ASN A 148 18.63 -2.17 11.78
CA ASN A 148 20.02 -2.25 11.30
C ASN A 148 20.91 -1.12 11.83
N ILE A 149 20.40 0.10 11.99
CA ILE A 149 21.17 1.23 12.54
C ILE A 149 21.59 0.94 13.98
N LYS A 150 20.69 0.35 14.78
CA LYS A 150 20.97 0.01 16.18
C LYS A 150 22.07 -1.05 16.33
N LEU A 151 22.24 -1.92 15.32
CA LEU A 151 23.18 -3.05 15.38
C LEU A 151 24.53 -2.79 14.70
N THR A 152 24.60 -1.93 13.68
CA THR A 152 25.82 -1.79 12.86
C THR A 152 26.56 -0.46 13.00
N LEU A 153 25.91 0.60 13.49
CA LEU A 153 26.53 1.94 13.56
C LEU A 153 26.08 2.69 14.85
N PRO A 154 26.75 2.47 15.99
CA PRO A 154 26.43 3.13 17.27
C PRO A 154 26.43 4.66 17.19
N ALA A 155 27.20 5.25 16.27
CA ALA A 155 27.27 6.69 16.07
C ALA A 155 25.97 7.29 15.46
N LEU A 156 25.16 6.49 14.74
CA LEU A 156 23.90 6.96 14.17
C LEU A 156 22.76 7.02 15.20
N MET A 157 22.82 6.25 16.29
CA MET A 157 21.91 6.45 17.43
C MET A 157 22.01 7.87 18.02
N LEU A 158 23.18 8.52 17.89
CA LEU A 158 23.36 9.92 18.29
C LEU A 158 22.83 10.92 17.26
N LEU A 159 22.71 10.53 15.99
CA LEU A 159 22.35 11.41 14.88
C LEU A 159 20.88 11.30 14.47
N ASP A 160 20.19 10.22 14.84
CA ASP A 160 18.75 10.07 14.62
C ASP A 160 17.93 9.72 15.89
N PRO A 161 18.05 10.49 16.98
CA PRO A 161 17.26 10.25 18.20
C PRO A 161 15.75 10.51 18.03
N THR A 162 15.35 11.11 16.90
CA THR A 162 13.97 11.52 16.60
C THR A 162 13.36 10.83 15.37
N ASP A 163 13.98 9.77 14.84
CA ASP A 163 13.50 9.04 13.64
C ASP A 163 13.37 9.89 12.36
N ILE A 164 14.05 11.05 12.32
CA ILE A 164 14.05 11.99 11.21
C ILE A 164 14.72 11.37 10.00
N VAL A 165 15.81 10.62 10.17
CA VAL A 165 16.50 9.97 9.04
C VAL A 165 15.67 8.80 8.54
N ALA A 166 15.18 7.93 9.42
CA ALA A 166 14.33 6.80 9.02
C ALA A 166 13.08 7.27 8.25
N GLY A 167 12.38 8.30 8.75
CA GLY A 167 11.26 8.93 8.06
C GLY A 167 11.65 9.56 6.72
N PHE A 168 12.77 10.29 6.67
CA PHE A 168 13.26 10.90 5.44
C PHE A 168 13.61 9.86 4.37
N VAL A 169 14.25 8.74 4.72
CA VAL A 169 14.56 7.67 3.76
C VAL A 169 13.29 7.01 3.26
N ALA A 170 12.34 6.70 4.15
CA ALA A 170 11.04 6.17 3.78
C ALA A 170 10.35 7.08 2.75
N ASP A 171 10.28 8.39 3.01
CA ASP A 171 9.69 9.38 2.09
C ASP A 171 10.35 9.39 0.71
N GLN A 172 11.67 9.22 0.63
CA GLN A 172 12.38 9.17 -0.65
C GLN A 172 12.10 7.88 -1.42
N VAL A 173 11.92 6.76 -0.72
CA VAL A 173 11.57 5.48 -1.35
C VAL A 173 10.12 5.51 -1.85
N VAL A 174 9.17 6.08 -1.09
CA VAL A 174 7.77 6.19 -1.53
C VAL A 174 7.65 7.01 -2.82
N LYS A 175 8.45 8.07 -2.99
CA LYS A 175 8.43 8.94 -4.19
C LYS A 175 8.79 8.25 -5.51
N VAL A 176 9.45 7.09 -5.46
CA VAL A 176 9.84 6.34 -6.65
C VAL A 176 8.93 5.13 -6.92
N LEU A 177 7.91 4.92 -6.09
CA LEU A 177 6.96 3.84 -6.31
C LEU A 177 6.13 4.10 -7.56
N PRO A 178 5.96 3.09 -8.43
CA PRO A 178 5.15 3.25 -9.63
C PRO A 178 3.69 3.51 -9.24
N ASP A 179 3.02 4.38 -10.00
CA ASP A 179 1.56 4.53 -9.92
C ASP A 179 0.89 3.32 -10.60
N PRO A 180 0.26 2.42 -9.83
CA PRO A 180 -0.31 1.19 -10.35
C PRO A 180 -1.52 1.44 -11.26
N CYS A 181 -2.14 2.62 -11.17
CA CYS A 181 -3.33 2.99 -11.93
C CYS A 181 -3.05 3.90 -13.12
N ALA A 182 -1.87 4.54 -13.20
CA ALA A 182 -1.41 5.17 -14.44
C ALA A 182 -1.40 4.17 -15.62
N ALA A 183 -1.05 2.91 -15.34
CA ALA A 183 -1.08 1.81 -16.31
C ALA A 183 -2.51 1.31 -16.65
N ALA A 184 -3.51 1.64 -15.83
CA ALA A 184 -4.92 1.33 -16.09
C ALA A 184 -5.63 2.46 -16.85
N ALA A 185 -5.34 3.72 -16.53
CA ALA A 185 -5.83 4.89 -17.25
C ALA A 185 -5.37 4.92 -18.73
N THR A 186 -4.24 4.27 -19.03
CA THR A 186 -3.69 4.11 -20.38
C THR A 186 -4.25 2.91 -21.13
N ARG A 187 -4.95 1.98 -20.46
CA ARG A 187 -5.71 0.90 -21.10
C ARG A 187 -7.11 1.44 -21.38
N SER A 188 -7.34 1.86 -22.63
CA SER A 188 -8.59 2.46 -23.09
C SER A 188 -9.84 1.76 -22.58
N HIS A 189 -10.78 2.56 -22.06
CA HIS A 189 -12.19 2.22 -21.81
C HIS A 189 -12.99 2.00 -23.10
N GLU A 190 -12.45 1.32 -24.11
CA GLU A 190 -13.19 1.06 -25.35
C GLU A 190 -13.48 -0.46 -25.45
N PRO A 191 -14.75 -0.91 -25.29
CA PRO A 191 -15.09 -2.25 -25.75
C PRO A 191 -14.68 -2.35 -27.21
N PRO A 192 -14.04 -3.47 -27.63
CA PRO A 192 -13.48 -3.56 -28.97
C PRO A 192 -14.59 -3.25 -29.98
N ARG A 193 -14.35 -2.29 -30.88
CA ARG A 193 -15.33 -2.01 -31.92
C ARG A 193 -15.49 -3.31 -32.71
N LEU A 194 -16.74 -3.69 -33.00
CA LEU A 194 -17.05 -4.92 -33.76
C LEU A 194 -16.22 -5.04 -35.05
N ALA A 195 -15.84 -3.91 -35.66
CA ALA A 195 -14.97 -3.85 -36.82
C ALA A 195 -13.53 -4.34 -36.57
N ASP A 196 -13.00 -4.15 -35.37
CA ASP A 196 -11.65 -4.59 -34.99
C ASP A 196 -11.63 -6.10 -34.67
N VAL A 197 -12.68 -6.60 -34.00
CA VAL A 197 -12.89 -8.05 -33.80
C VAL A 197 -13.05 -8.79 -35.15
N ALA A 198 -13.81 -8.21 -36.07
CA ALA A 198 -13.96 -8.78 -37.41
C ALA A 198 -12.64 -8.76 -38.20
N ARG A 199 -11.77 -7.76 -37.99
CA ARG A 199 -10.46 -7.68 -38.65
C ARG A 199 -9.48 -8.71 -38.09
N ASP A 200 -9.47 -8.93 -36.78
CA ASP A 200 -8.63 -9.94 -36.11
C ASP A 200 -9.04 -11.37 -36.47
N LEU A 201 -10.34 -11.64 -36.62
CA LEU A 201 -10.83 -12.95 -37.06
C LEU A 201 -10.51 -13.25 -38.54
N LEU A 202 -10.24 -12.22 -39.35
CA LEU A 202 -9.93 -12.34 -40.77
C LEU A 202 -8.42 -12.21 -41.07
N GLY A 203 -7.60 -11.86 -40.07
CA GLY A 203 -6.15 -11.72 -40.20
C GLY A 203 -5.41 -13.05 -39.95
N PRO A 204 -4.29 -13.33 -40.65
CA PRO A 204 -3.52 -14.55 -40.43
C PRO A 204 -2.88 -14.56 -39.02
N VAL A 205 -3.19 -15.61 -38.25
CA VAL A 205 -2.69 -15.85 -36.90
C VAL A 205 -1.16 -15.90 -36.92
N SER A 206 -0.54 -14.84 -36.38
CA SER A 206 0.91 -14.69 -36.29
C SER A 206 1.33 -14.60 -34.82
N LYS A 207 2.38 -15.37 -34.50
CA LYS A 207 2.94 -15.64 -33.17
C LYS A 207 3.43 -14.40 -32.40
N CYS A 208 3.37 -14.55 -31.08
CA CYS A 208 4.20 -14.05 -29.97
C CYS A 208 5.18 -12.88 -30.20
N VAL A 209 5.20 -11.93 -29.24
CA VAL A 209 6.42 -11.38 -28.61
C VAL A 209 6.11 -11.06 -27.16
#